data_AF-A0A0Q8RE29-F1
#
_entry.id   AF-A0A0Q8RE29-F1
#
_cell.length_a   1.000
_cell.length_b   1.000
_cell.length_c   1.000
_cell.angle_alpha   90.00
_cell.angle_beta   90.00
_cell.angle_gamma   90.00
#
_symmetry.space_group_name_H-M   'P 1'
#
loop_
_entity.id
_entity.type
_entity.pdbx_description
1 polymer ?
#
loop_
_entity_poly.entity_id
_entity_poly.type
_entity_poly.pdbx_seq_one_letter_code
_entity_poly.pdbx_strand_id
1 'polypeptide(L)'
;MTQHRFARIGLLLAAIGLGAVPALVQTAHAQDKQAAASAPQETVRKEMVKFLDGKVLSPLLDAKNYGEVNALLDQADAMPNKTPYEQYVINRMRLATALGAGNKPKLIEMLEYVLASGRLDKPEQAKFTQALAGYYQEQKNYPKTIENLQKYGELSGDPKVARQIMAIRFESGDHKGVQTDLLKKLNDSIKANQPMTREELHMLADASHRLKDKGTYLTALEGLVRWHPRDRYWSDMLYRTRGKENYSTRFSADIIRLQKVATTKMEEQDYLELAEVDQLEGQFIEGKAALDAGIANGAITQNAKVKKLKADLDRQAADDMKNIASTESSARKGKNGTGMVNLGYAFVTMGQYDKGIQLIQDGIAKGGLKNAEDAKLRLGYSYAMAGKKEEAIKILETVQGADGRADLARYWILWVNRPYPATAGDDEKQG
;
A
#
# COMPACT_ATOMS: atom_id res chain seq x y z
N MET A 1 -14.42 12.72 -15.98
CA MET A 1 -15.24 13.42 -17.00
C MET A 1 -16.10 14.48 -16.34
N THR A 2 -16.14 15.67 -16.95
CA THR A 2 -17.17 16.74 -16.87
C THR A 2 -17.54 17.41 -15.53
N GLN A 3 -16.73 18.40 -15.10
CA GLN A 3 -17.21 19.56 -14.32
C GLN A 3 -16.50 20.91 -14.65
N HIS A 4 -15.78 21.04 -15.78
CA HIS A 4 -14.96 22.25 -16.07
C HIS A 4 -15.63 23.34 -16.94
N ARG A 5 -16.95 23.31 -17.14
CA ARG A 5 -17.60 24.17 -18.16
C ARG A 5 -18.17 25.52 -17.68
N PHE A 6 -18.33 25.76 -16.38
CA PHE A 6 -18.90 27.02 -15.87
C PHE A 6 -17.90 27.99 -15.22
N ALA A 7 -16.64 27.61 -15.05
CA ALA A 7 -15.63 28.45 -14.37
C ALA A 7 -14.94 29.49 -15.29
N ARG A 8 -15.20 29.48 -16.60
CA ARG A 8 -14.40 30.22 -17.60
C ARG A 8 -14.73 31.71 -17.73
N ILE A 9 -15.98 32.10 -17.45
CA ILE A 9 -16.46 33.49 -17.62
C ILE A 9 -16.38 34.28 -16.30
N GLY A 10 -16.62 33.63 -15.16
CA GLY A 10 -16.56 34.28 -13.84
C GLY A 10 -15.17 34.79 -13.44
N LEU A 11 -14.09 34.22 -14.00
CA LEU A 11 -12.72 34.58 -13.67
C LEU A 11 -12.29 35.95 -14.24
N LEU A 12 -12.92 36.39 -15.34
CA LEU A 12 -12.66 37.69 -15.98
C LEU A 12 -13.47 38.82 -15.35
N LEU A 13 -14.74 38.56 -14.99
CA LEU A 13 -15.58 39.55 -14.32
C LEU A 13 -15.10 39.85 -12.89
N ALA A 14 -14.53 38.86 -12.19
CA ALA A 14 -13.94 39.06 -10.86
C ALA A 14 -12.56 39.79 -10.89
N ALA A 15 -11.85 39.79 -12.03
CA ALA A 15 -10.58 40.49 -12.17
C ALA A 15 -10.75 42.01 -12.29
N ILE A 16 -11.96 42.46 -12.63
CA ILE A 16 -12.32 43.86 -12.71
C ILE A 16 -13.14 44.16 -11.45
N GLY A 17 -12.54 44.81 -10.46
CA GLY A 17 -13.24 45.32 -9.27
C GLY A 17 -14.31 46.40 -9.56
N LEU A 18 -14.98 46.36 -10.72
CA LEU A 18 -16.02 47.30 -11.16
C LEU A 18 -17.43 46.86 -10.73
N GLY A 19 -17.54 45.91 -9.82
CA GLY A 19 -18.80 45.32 -9.37
C GLY A 19 -19.27 45.69 -7.96
N ALA A 20 -18.94 46.87 -7.44
CA ALA A 20 -19.66 47.45 -6.28
C ALA A 20 -19.33 48.95 -6.16
N VAL A 21 -20.17 49.80 -6.71
CA VAL A 21 -20.40 51.10 -6.06
C VAL A 21 -21.10 50.75 -4.75
N PRO A 22 -20.54 51.03 -3.55
CA PRO A 22 -21.31 50.85 -2.34
C PRO A 22 -22.44 51.88 -2.40
N ALA A 23 -23.66 51.40 -2.66
CA ALA A 23 -24.84 52.15 -2.30
C ALA A 23 -24.77 52.36 -0.79
N LEU A 24 -24.63 53.61 -0.37
CA LEU A 24 -24.72 54.07 1.00
C LEU A 24 -26.07 53.61 1.57
N VAL A 25 -26.09 52.45 2.23
CA VAL A 25 -27.16 52.10 3.15
C VAL A 25 -26.77 52.75 4.48
N GLN A 26 -27.42 53.85 4.82
CA GLN A 26 -27.39 54.42 6.15
C GLN A 26 -28.05 53.41 7.12
N THR A 27 -27.25 52.67 7.86
CA THR A 27 -27.67 52.12 9.15
C THR A 27 -26.93 52.87 10.24
N ALA A 28 -27.70 53.69 10.96
CA ALA A 28 -27.25 54.33 12.17
C ALA A 28 -27.01 53.26 13.25
N HIS A 29 -25.75 53.07 13.65
CA HIS A 29 -25.35 52.77 15.04
C HIS A 29 -23.86 53.11 15.19
N ALA A 30 -23.59 54.07 16.06
CA ALA A 30 -22.26 54.52 16.43
C ALA A 30 -21.62 53.56 17.45
N GLN A 31 -20.32 53.24 17.28
CA GLN A 31 -19.26 53.53 18.25
C GLN A 31 -17.93 52.91 17.85
N ASP A 32 -16.90 53.77 17.84
CA ASP A 32 -15.47 53.49 18.05
C ASP A 32 -14.88 52.22 17.44
N LYS A 33 -14.52 52.31 16.16
CA LYS A 33 -13.32 51.65 15.67
C LYS A 33 -12.54 52.68 14.86
N GLN A 34 -11.42 53.08 15.42
CA GLN A 34 -10.38 53.88 14.78
C GLN A 34 -10.20 53.39 13.35
N ALA A 35 -10.61 54.22 12.38
CA ALA A 35 -10.49 53.93 10.97
C ALA A 35 -9.01 53.77 10.66
N ALA A 36 -8.54 52.52 10.59
CA ALA A 36 -7.32 52.21 9.87
C ALA A 36 -7.51 52.81 8.47
N ALA A 37 -6.66 53.79 8.14
CA ALA A 37 -6.68 54.42 6.82
C ALA A 37 -6.73 53.30 5.78
N SER A 38 -7.86 53.20 5.09
CA SER A 38 -8.06 52.23 4.02
C SER A 38 -6.93 52.43 3.04
N ALA A 39 -6.13 51.38 2.82
CA ALA A 39 -5.11 51.39 1.78
C ALA A 39 -5.74 51.92 0.47
N PRO A 40 -5.03 52.75 -0.33
CA PRO A 40 -5.57 53.28 -1.57
C PRO A 40 -6.19 52.15 -2.40
N GLN A 41 -7.45 52.32 -2.80
CA GLN A 41 -8.12 51.33 -3.62
C GLN A 41 -7.37 51.20 -4.94
N GLU A 42 -6.78 50.04 -5.19
CA GLU A 42 -6.04 49.79 -6.41
C GLU A 42 -7.00 49.71 -7.59
N THR A 43 -6.72 50.49 -8.64
CA THR A 43 -7.59 50.59 -9.81
C THR A 43 -6.77 50.53 -11.09
N VAL A 44 -7.39 50.08 -12.18
CA VAL A 44 -6.86 50.20 -13.54
C VAL A 44 -7.10 51.63 -14.05
N ARG A 45 -6.07 52.30 -14.59
CA ARG A 45 -6.22 53.67 -15.13
C ARG A 45 -7.19 53.73 -16.31
N LYS A 46 -7.88 54.86 -16.46
CA LYS A 46 -8.94 55.06 -17.48
C LYS A 46 -8.45 54.77 -18.90
N GLU A 47 -7.21 55.12 -19.22
CA GLU A 47 -6.62 54.93 -20.54
C GLU A 47 -6.42 53.44 -20.88
N MET A 48 -6.30 52.59 -19.87
CA MET A 48 -6.14 51.14 -20.01
C MET A 48 -7.48 50.40 -20.04
N VAL A 49 -8.52 50.95 -19.38
CA VAL A 49 -9.86 50.33 -19.32
C VAL A 49 -10.40 49.99 -20.71
N LYS A 50 -10.18 50.84 -21.73
CA LYS A 50 -10.65 50.60 -23.10
C LYS A 50 -10.13 49.28 -23.72
N PHE A 51 -9.02 48.74 -23.23
CA PHE A 51 -8.43 47.48 -23.67
C PHE A 51 -8.86 46.28 -22.81
N LEU A 52 -9.20 46.54 -21.55
CA LEU A 52 -9.46 45.51 -20.53
C LEU A 52 -10.95 45.39 -20.17
N ASP A 53 -11.82 46.24 -20.73
CA ASP A 53 -13.26 46.25 -20.45
C ASP A 53 -13.90 44.90 -20.81
N GLY A 54 -14.59 44.30 -19.84
CA GLY A 54 -15.32 43.06 -20.03
C GLY A 54 -16.35 43.11 -21.16
N LYS A 55 -16.92 44.28 -21.47
CA LYS A 55 -17.83 44.46 -22.63
C LYS A 55 -17.12 44.32 -23.98
N VAL A 56 -15.83 44.59 -24.03
CA VAL A 56 -14.99 44.44 -25.24
C VAL A 56 -14.46 43.01 -25.32
N LEU A 57 -13.93 42.48 -24.22
CA LEU A 57 -13.28 41.18 -24.20
C LEU A 57 -14.26 40.00 -24.23
N SER A 58 -15.44 40.10 -23.58
CA SER A 58 -16.37 38.96 -23.46
C SER A 58 -16.91 38.49 -24.81
N PRO A 59 -17.39 39.36 -25.73
CA PRO A 59 -17.85 38.92 -27.05
C PRO A 59 -16.74 38.25 -27.87
N LEU A 60 -15.49 38.73 -27.76
CA LEU A 60 -14.34 38.14 -28.44
C LEU A 60 -14.02 36.75 -27.90
N LEU A 61 -14.07 36.57 -26.57
CA LEU A 61 -13.85 35.28 -25.93
C LEU A 61 -14.96 34.26 -26.23
N ASP A 62 -16.23 34.70 -26.25
CA ASP A 62 -17.37 33.87 -26.63
C ASP A 62 -17.26 33.41 -28.09
N ALA A 63 -16.80 34.31 -28.96
CA ALA A 63 -16.48 34.02 -30.36
C ALA A 63 -15.16 33.23 -30.54
N LYS A 64 -14.44 32.91 -29.45
CA LYS A 64 -13.10 32.28 -29.45
C LYS A 64 -12.05 33.03 -30.28
N ASN A 65 -12.24 34.34 -30.46
CA ASN A 65 -11.28 35.20 -31.14
C ASN A 65 -10.12 35.57 -30.19
N TYR A 66 -9.34 34.57 -29.80
CA TYR A 66 -8.24 34.73 -28.85
C TYR A 66 -7.09 35.59 -29.40
N GLY A 67 -6.94 35.67 -30.73
CA GLY A 67 -5.95 36.54 -31.38
C GLY A 67 -6.21 38.00 -31.08
N GLU A 68 -7.45 38.46 -31.27
CA GLU A 68 -7.84 39.84 -31.00
C GLU A 68 -7.77 40.18 -29.50
N VAL A 69 -8.20 39.24 -28.65
CA VAL A 69 -8.07 39.40 -27.19
C VAL A 69 -6.61 39.60 -26.80
N ASN A 70 -5.69 38.77 -27.31
CA ASN A 70 -4.27 38.91 -27.02
C ASN A 70 -3.70 40.25 -27.54
N ALA A 71 -4.11 40.70 -28.73
CA ALA A 71 -3.66 41.99 -29.27
C ALA A 71 -4.09 43.18 -28.39
N LEU A 72 -5.32 43.15 -27.84
CA LEU A 72 -5.78 44.17 -26.88
C LEU A 72 -5.00 44.10 -25.55
N LEU A 73 -4.74 42.89 -25.05
CA LEU A 73 -3.93 42.71 -23.84
C LEU A 73 -2.48 43.19 -24.05
N ASP A 74 -1.89 42.94 -25.22
CA ASP A 74 -0.55 43.42 -25.57
C ASP A 74 -0.50 44.95 -25.67
N GLN A 75 -1.55 45.59 -26.21
CA GLN A 75 -1.66 47.05 -26.22
C GLN A 75 -1.74 47.65 -24.80
N ALA A 76 -2.51 47.01 -23.90
CA ALA A 76 -2.57 47.40 -22.50
C ALA A 76 -1.20 47.24 -21.81
N ASP A 77 -0.52 46.13 -22.10
CA ASP A 77 0.78 45.78 -21.54
C ASP A 77 1.93 46.64 -22.09
N ALA A 78 1.80 47.19 -23.31
CA ALA A 78 2.80 48.10 -23.89
C ALA A 78 2.78 49.51 -23.26
N MET A 79 1.75 49.86 -22.49
CA MET A 79 1.66 51.20 -21.91
C MET A 79 2.76 51.43 -20.84
N PRO A 80 3.35 52.63 -20.73
CA PRO A 80 4.40 52.94 -19.76
C PRO A 80 3.84 53.09 -18.33
N ASN A 81 4.72 53.00 -17.34
CA ASN A 81 4.44 53.25 -15.91
C ASN A 81 3.25 52.46 -15.34
N LYS A 82 3.11 51.18 -15.72
CA LYS A 82 2.07 50.29 -15.17
C LYS A 82 2.33 50.02 -13.71
N THR A 83 1.27 50.05 -12.92
CA THR A 83 1.32 49.60 -11.53
C THR A 83 1.41 48.06 -11.45
N PRO A 84 1.92 47.49 -10.34
CA PRO A 84 1.88 46.04 -10.14
C PRO A 84 0.46 45.46 -10.13
N TYR A 85 -0.55 46.27 -9.79
CA TYR A 85 -1.97 45.88 -9.86
C TYR A 85 -2.46 45.76 -11.30
N GLU A 86 -2.16 46.76 -12.15
CA GLU A 86 -2.49 46.70 -13.58
C GLU A 86 -1.83 45.51 -14.27
N GLN A 87 -0.57 45.23 -13.96
CA GLN A 87 0.12 44.04 -14.49
C GLN A 87 -0.57 42.74 -14.04
N TYR A 88 -1.00 42.66 -12.78
CA TYR A 88 -1.75 41.51 -12.27
C TYR A 88 -3.08 41.30 -13.00
N VAL A 89 -3.84 42.38 -13.25
CA VAL A 89 -5.10 42.31 -14.01
C VAL A 89 -4.84 41.80 -15.43
N ILE A 90 -3.84 42.36 -16.13
CA ILE A 90 -3.43 41.89 -17.47
C ILE A 90 -3.07 40.40 -17.43
N ASN A 91 -2.26 39.97 -16.46
CA ASN A 91 -1.83 38.58 -16.34
C ASN A 91 -3.01 37.62 -16.03
N ARG A 92 -3.99 38.02 -15.22
CA ARG A 92 -5.24 37.24 -15.01
C ARG A 92 -6.06 37.11 -16.28
N MET A 93 -6.13 38.15 -17.10
CA MET A 93 -6.84 38.10 -18.38
C MET A 93 -6.10 37.22 -19.40
N ARG A 94 -4.76 37.33 -19.47
CA ARG A 94 -3.93 36.43 -20.27
C ARG A 94 -4.07 34.97 -19.82
N LEU A 95 -4.15 34.71 -18.50
CA LEU A 95 -4.40 33.38 -17.94
C LEU A 95 -5.72 32.80 -18.43
N ALA A 96 -6.82 33.55 -18.32
CA ALA A 96 -8.15 33.12 -18.77
C ALA A 96 -8.18 32.87 -20.30
N THR A 97 -7.54 33.76 -21.06
CA THR A 97 -7.42 33.65 -22.52
C THR A 97 -6.62 32.40 -22.91
N ALA A 98 -5.49 32.15 -22.26
CA ALA A 98 -4.66 30.96 -22.50
C ALA A 98 -5.43 29.67 -22.17
N LEU A 99 -6.22 29.67 -21.09
CA LEU A 99 -7.08 28.54 -20.72
C LEU A 99 -8.15 28.27 -21.78
N GLY A 100 -8.80 29.32 -22.29
CA GLY A 100 -9.80 29.22 -23.35
C GLY A 100 -9.21 28.74 -24.68
N ALA A 101 -8.04 29.26 -25.03
CA ALA A 101 -7.30 28.90 -26.26
C ALA A 101 -6.66 27.52 -26.21
N GLY A 102 -6.59 26.88 -25.03
CA GLY A 102 -5.84 25.63 -24.86
C GLY A 102 -4.32 25.80 -24.99
N ASN A 103 -3.81 27.03 -24.89
CA ASN A 103 -2.39 27.33 -24.98
C ASN A 103 -1.70 27.00 -23.64
N LYS A 104 -1.33 25.72 -23.46
CA LYS A 104 -0.74 25.22 -22.21
C LYS A 104 0.57 25.93 -21.81
N PRO A 105 1.54 26.19 -22.71
CA PRO A 105 2.74 26.95 -22.34
C PRO A 105 2.41 28.33 -21.77
N LYS A 106 1.55 29.10 -22.44
CA LYS A 106 1.15 30.44 -21.96
C LYS A 106 0.34 30.37 -20.67
N LEU A 107 -0.47 29.31 -20.50
CA LEU A 107 -1.25 29.10 -19.29
C LEU A 107 -0.35 28.90 -18.07
N ILE A 108 0.70 28.08 -18.18
CA ILE A 108 1.67 27.85 -17.10
C ILE A 108 2.42 29.13 -16.77
N GLU A 109 2.92 29.83 -17.79
CA GLU A 109 3.61 31.12 -17.63
C GLU A 109 2.73 32.12 -16.87
N MET A 110 1.46 32.25 -17.24
CA MET A 110 0.53 33.16 -16.57
C MET A 110 0.12 32.69 -15.18
N LEU A 111 0.04 31.38 -14.92
CA LEU A 111 -0.16 30.86 -13.56
C LEU A 111 0.99 31.26 -12.65
N GLU A 112 2.25 31.12 -13.11
CA GLU A 112 3.43 31.52 -12.36
C GLU A 112 3.41 33.02 -12.04
N TYR A 113 3.15 33.89 -13.02
CA TYR A 113 3.06 35.34 -12.77
C TYR A 113 1.91 35.73 -11.83
N VAL A 114 0.74 35.11 -11.99
CA VAL A 114 -0.41 35.43 -11.14
C VAL A 114 -0.19 34.96 -9.71
N LEU A 115 0.44 33.80 -9.49
CA LEU A 115 0.84 33.32 -8.16
C LEU A 115 1.93 34.21 -7.54
N ALA A 116 2.92 34.64 -8.32
CA ALA A 116 4.00 35.50 -7.86
C ALA A 116 3.57 36.94 -7.55
N SER A 117 2.36 37.34 -7.93
CA SER A 117 1.85 38.70 -7.74
C SER A 117 1.64 39.10 -6.27
N GLY A 118 1.44 38.12 -5.37
CA GLY A 118 1.06 38.36 -3.97
C GLY A 118 -0.36 38.90 -3.79
N ARG A 119 -1.21 38.86 -4.83
CA ARG A 119 -2.53 39.52 -4.86
C ARG A 119 -3.72 38.57 -4.82
N LEU A 120 -3.49 37.26 -4.91
CA LEU A 120 -4.52 36.25 -4.75
C LEU A 120 -4.89 36.07 -3.27
N ASP A 121 -6.15 35.85 -2.97
CA ASP A 121 -6.55 35.37 -1.65
C ASP A 121 -6.05 33.93 -1.40
N LYS A 122 -6.04 33.47 -0.14
CA LYS A 122 -5.52 32.13 0.19
C LYS A 122 -6.22 30.99 -0.58
N PRO A 123 -7.57 30.95 -0.70
CA PRO A 123 -8.25 29.95 -1.51
C PRO A 123 -7.84 29.95 -2.99
N GLU A 124 -7.72 31.13 -3.61
CA GLU A 124 -7.25 31.27 -4.99
C GLU A 124 -5.79 30.83 -5.14
N GLN A 125 -4.91 31.19 -4.20
CA GLN A 125 -3.52 30.73 -4.19
C GLN A 125 -3.46 29.20 -4.18
N ALA A 126 -4.21 28.55 -3.29
CA ALA A 126 -4.24 27.09 -3.20
C ALA A 126 -4.71 26.46 -4.51
N LYS A 127 -5.83 26.94 -5.07
CA LYS A 127 -6.39 26.45 -6.33
C LYS A 127 -5.42 26.62 -7.51
N PHE A 128 -4.77 27.78 -7.62
CA PHE A 128 -3.87 28.08 -8.74
C PHE A 128 -2.56 27.29 -8.61
N THR A 129 -2.06 27.13 -7.39
CA THR A 129 -0.88 26.30 -7.09
C THR A 129 -1.15 24.83 -7.43
N GLN A 130 -2.32 24.31 -7.08
CA GLN A 130 -2.73 22.94 -7.43
C GLN A 130 -2.83 22.75 -8.95
N ALA A 131 -3.43 23.73 -9.65
CA ALA A 131 -3.51 23.69 -11.11
C ALA A 131 -2.12 23.70 -11.76
N LEU A 132 -1.22 24.57 -11.27
CA LEU A 132 0.16 24.66 -11.74
C LEU A 132 0.92 23.34 -11.54
N ALA A 133 0.76 22.69 -10.38
CA ALA A 133 1.31 21.36 -10.13
C ALA A 133 0.80 20.33 -11.15
N GLY A 134 -0.52 20.32 -11.43
CA GLY A 134 -1.12 19.42 -12.42
C GLY A 134 -0.54 19.61 -13.83
N TYR A 135 -0.36 20.87 -14.27
CA TYR A 135 0.25 21.14 -15.56
C TYR A 135 1.74 20.75 -15.62
N TYR A 136 2.49 20.92 -14.53
CA TYR A 136 3.86 20.41 -14.46
C TYR A 136 3.92 18.89 -14.49
N GLN A 137 2.95 18.22 -13.88
CA GLN A 137 2.85 16.76 -13.91
C GLN A 137 2.57 16.26 -15.34
N GLU A 138 1.66 16.92 -16.07
CA GLU A 138 1.40 16.61 -17.48
C GLU A 138 2.65 16.76 -18.36
N GLN A 139 3.52 17.73 -18.04
CA GLN A 139 4.81 17.92 -18.70
C GLN A 139 5.91 16.97 -18.22
N LYS A 140 5.60 16.07 -17.27
CA LYS A 140 6.57 15.21 -16.57
C LYS A 140 7.70 16.00 -15.89
N ASN A 141 7.45 17.26 -15.56
CA ASN A 141 8.36 18.07 -14.76
C ASN A 141 8.13 17.76 -13.28
N TYR A 142 8.61 16.59 -12.86
CA TYR A 142 8.40 16.08 -11.50
C TYR A 142 8.97 17.00 -10.41
N PRO A 143 10.16 17.63 -10.55
CA PRO A 143 10.66 18.58 -9.56
C PRO A 143 9.70 19.74 -9.31
N LYS A 144 9.23 20.42 -10.37
CA LYS A 144 8.26 21.53 -10.22
C LYS A 144 6.89 21.04 -9.77
N THR A 145 6.50 19.81 -10.12
CA THR A 145 5.26 19.21 -9.62
C THR A 145 5.32 19.04 -8.10
N ILE A 146 6.39 18.44 -7.59
CA ILE A 146 6.58 18.20 -6.15
C ILE A 146 6.64 19.53 -5.39
N GLU A 147 7.41 20.50 -5.88
CA GLU A 147 7.52 21.83 -5.26
C GLU A 147 6.14 22.50 -5.12
N ASN A 148 5.33 22.50 -6.18
CA ASN A 148 4.01 23.12 -6.14
C ASN A 148 3.01 22.30 -5.32
N LEU A 149 3.11 20.97 -5.29
CA LEU A 149 2.29 20.16 -4.39
C LEU A 149 2.62 20.41 -2.92
N GLN A 150 3.89 20.58 -2.56
CA GLN A 150 4.29 20.94 -1.19
C GLN A 150 3.65 22.28 -0.78
N LYS A 151 3.77 23.32 -1.61
CA LYS A 151 3.12 24.62 -1.38
C LYS A 151 1.60 24.49 -1.27
N TYR A 152 0.98 23.69 -2.15
CA TYR A 152 -0.45 23.42 -2.07
C TYR A 152 -0.85 22.73 -0.75
N GLY A 153 -0.05 21.77 -0.28
CA GLY A 153 -0.26 21.12 1.02
C GLY A 153 -0.19 22.09 2.20
N GLU A 154 0.78 23.01 2.19
CA GLU A 154 0.91 24.07 3.20
C GLU A 154 -0.29 25.03 3.19
N LEU A 155 -0.79 25.38 2.00
CA LEU A 155 -1.92 26.29 1.84
C LEU A 155 -3.27 25.64 2.18
N SER A 156 -3.46 24.37 1.85
CA SER A 156 -4.75 23.68 1.97
C SER A 156 -4.90 22.85 3.24
N GLY A 157 -3.80 22.39 3.83
CA GLY A 157 -3.81 21.38 4.90
C GLY A 157 -4.31 20.01 4.45
N ASP A 158 -4.42 19.75 3.13
CA ASP A 158 -4.96 18.49 2.61
C ASP A 158 -3.97 17.32 2.89
N PRO A 159 -4.35 16.35 3.74
CA PRO A 159 -3.47 15.23 4.10
C PRO A 159 -3.16 14.30 2.92
N LYS A 160 -3.94 14.37 1.82
CA LYS A 160 -3.72 13.54 0.63
C LYS A 160 -2.48 13.95 -0.17
N VAL A 161 -2.02 15.19 -0.02
CA VAL A 161 -0.87 15.73 -0.75
C VAL A 161 0.40 14.92 -0.52
N ALA A 162 0.63 14.47 0.72
CA ALA A 162 1.79 13.64 1.04
C ALA A 162 1.81 12.34 0.22
N ARG A 163 0.65 11.69 0.06
CA ARG A 163 0.51 10.48 -0.77
C ARG A 163 0.74 10.79 -2.25
N GLN A 164 0.22 11.91 -2.75
CA GLN A 164 0.41 12.31 -4.14
C GLN A 164 1.90 12.56 -4.46
N ILE A 165 2.61 13.28 -3.58
CA ILE A 165 4.06 13.51 -3.72
C ILE A 165 4.82 12.19 -3.74
N MET A 166 4.47 11.25 -2.87
CA MET A 166 5.12 9.93 -2.82
C MET A 166 4.92 9.14 -4.11
N ALA A 167 3.71 9.15 -4.69
CA ALA A 167 3.44 8.54 -5.99
C ALA A 167 4.27 9.19 -7.11
N ILE A 168 4.36 10.51 -7.14
CA ILE A 168 5.17 11.23 -8.14
C ILE A 168 6.66 10.93 -7.99
N ARG A 169 7.18 10.86 -6.76
CA ARG A 169 8.58 10.45 -6.51
C ARG A 169 8.85 9.05 -7.02
N PHE A 170 7.89 8.14 -6.84
CA PHE A 170 7.98 6.79 -7.38
C PHE A 170 8.00 6.81 -8.93
N GLU A 171 7.08 7.54 -9.55
CA GLU A 171 7.02 7.70 -11.02
C GLU A 171 8.26 8.38 -11.61
N SER A 172 8.88 9.30 -10.87
CA SER A 172 10.09 10.01 -11.27
C SER A 172 11.37 9.19 -11.12
N GLY A 173 11.29 7.96 -10.60
CA GLY A 173 12.44 7.06 -10.40
C GLY A 173 13.13 7.17 -9.04
N ASP A 174 12.62 7.96 -8.09
CA ASP A 174 13.13 8.01 -6.71
C ASP A 174 12.65 6.79 -5.90
N HIS A 175 12.92 5.59 -6.42
CA HIS A 175 12.53 4.35 -5.77
C HIS A 175 13.26 4.16 -4.43
N LYS A 176 14.50 4.66 -4.31
CA LYS A 176 15.29 4.51 -3.08
C LYS A 176 14.77 5.39 -1.95
N GLY A 177 14.44 6.65 -2.23
CA GLY A 177 13.82 7.53 -1.27
C GLY A 177 12.45 7.02 -0.83
N VAL A 178 11.61 6.61 -1.78
CA VAL A 178 10.28 6.04 -1.49
C VAL A 178 10.38 4.77 -0.64
N GLN A 179 11.29 3.85 -0.98
CA GLN A 179 11.53 2.65 -0.17
C GLN A 179 11.92 3.01 1.28
N THR A 180 12.83 3.97 1.45
CA THR A 180 13.34 4.38 2.77
C THR A 180 12.21 4.95 3.64
N ASP A 181 11.40 5.85 3.07
CA ASP A 181 10.30 6.49 3.79
C ASP A 181 9.20 5.48 4.16
N LEU A 182 8.82 4.61 3.22
CA LEU A 182 7.80 3.59 3.45
C LEU A 182 8.27 2.51 4.42
N LEU A 183 9.54 2.11 4.39
CA LEU A 183 10.10 1.17 5.36
C LEU A 183 10.12 1.76 6.77
N LYS A 184 10.49 3.05 6.90
CA LYS A 184 10.38 3.76 8.19
C LYS A 184 8.93 3.77 8.67
N LYS A 185 7.99 4.14 7.79
CA LYS A 185 6.56 4.15 8.10
C LYS A 185 6.07 2.76 8.52
N LEU A 186 6.52 1.68 7.88
CA LEU A 186 6.18 0.31 8.25
C LEU A 186 6.65 -0.04 9.65
N ASN A 187 7.89 0.28 9.99
CA ASN A 187 8.43 0.04 11.33
C ASN A 187 7.65 0.82 12.41
N ASP A 188 7.32 2.08 12.14
CA ASP A 188 6.53 2.91 13.06
C ASP A 188 5.10 2.36 13.21
N SER A 189 4.50 1.90 12.10
CA SER A 189 3.16 1.30 12.04
C SER A 189 3.08 -0.02 12.82
N ILE A 190 4.10 -0.88 12.72
CA ILE A 190 4.19 -2.13 13.50
C ILE A 190 4.27 -1.81 15.01
N LYS A 191 5.13 -0.86 15.41
CA LYS A 191 5.27 -0.47 16.82
C LYS A 191 3.99 0.13 17.40
N ALA A 192 3.29 0.95 16.62
CA ALA A 192 2.05 1.60 17.03
C ALA A 192 0.81 0.69 16.86
N ASN A 193 0.98 -0.51 16.29
CA ASN A 193 -0.10 -1.39 15.84
C ASN A 193 -1.15 -0.66 14.97
N GLN A 194 -0.69 0.22 14.10
CA GLN A 194 -1.51 0.98 13.16
C GLN A 194 -1.34 0.39 11.75
N PRO A 195 -2.40 -0.11 11.09
CA PRO A 195 -2.28 -0.67 9.76
C PRO A 195 -1.79 0.34 8.71
N MET A 196 -0.78 -0.04 7.92
CA MET A 196 -0.49 0.64 6.66
C MET A 196 -1.55 0.31 5.62
N THR A 197 -1.78 1.22 4.68
CA THR A 197 -2.66 0.94 3.54
C THR A 197 -2.03 -0.08 2.60
N ARG A 198 -2.87 -0.81 1.87
CA ARG A 198 -2.41 -1.81 0.90
C ARG A 198 -1.58 -1.18 -0.20
N GLU A 199 -2.00 -0.04 -0.74
CA GLU A 199 -1.28 0.71 -1.76
C GLU A 199 0.14 1.10 -1.32
N GLU A 200 0.31 1.51 -0.07
CA GLU A 200 1.64 1.88 0.46
C GLU A 200 2.56 0.66 0.59
N LEU A 201 2.02 -0.49 1.00
CA LEU A 201 2.79 -1.73 1.10
C LEU A 201 3.16 -2.28 -0.29
N HIS A 202 2.24 -2.19 -1.26
CA HIS A 202 2.53 -2.51 -2.66
C HIS A 202 3.60 -1.59 -3.24
N MET A 203 3.51 -0.29 -2.98
CA MET A 203 4.53 0.67 -3.42
C MET A 203 5.91 0.36 -2.80
N LEU A 204 5.95 -0.06 -1.53
CA LEU A 204 7.20 -0.51 -0.88
C LEU A 204 7.74 -1.79 -1.53
N ALA A 205 6.87 -2.76 -1.82
CA ALA A 205 7.25 -3.99 -2.52
C ALA A 205 7.81 -3.66 -3.91
N ASP A 206 7.11 -2.86 -4.70
CA ASP A 206 7.52 -2.49 -6.05
C ASP A 206 8.82 -1.69 -6.07
N ALA A 207 9.00 -0.73 -5.14
CA ALA A 207 10.24 0.03 -5.00
C ALA A 207 11.40 -0.92 -4.69
N SER A 208 11.20 -1.85 -3.76
CA SER A 208 12.21 -2.85 -3.38
C SER A 208 12.53 -3.81 -4.52
N HIS A 209 11.52 -4.22 -5.30
CA HIS A 209 11.71 -5.05 -6.48
C HIS A 209 12.58 -4.36 -7.53
N ARG A 210 12.28 -3.09 -7.85
CA ARG A 210 13.06 -2.28 -8.82
C ARG A 210 14.51 -2.08 -8.36
N LEU A 211 14.74 -1.98 -7.06
CA LEU A 211 16.06 -1.89 -6.45
C LEU A 211 16.75 -3.26 -6.29
N LYS A 212 16.09 -4.35 -6.67
CA LYS A 212 16.56 -5.74 -6.48
C LYS A 212 16.84 -6.10 -5.02
N ASP A 213 16.20 -5.40 -4.09
CA ASP A 213 16.31 -5.62 -2.65
C ASP A 213 15.29 -6.67 -2.20
N LYS A 214 15.73 -7.94 -2.23
CA LYS A 214 14.90 -9.09 -1.85
C LYS A 214 14.46 -9.03 -0.38
N GLY A 215 15.27 -8.46 0.51
CA GLY A 215 15.00 -8.41 1.95
C GLY A 215 13.86 -7.44 2.27
N THR A 216 13.94 -6.22 1.75
CA THR A 216 12.87 -5.24 1.94
C THR A 216 11.60 -5.63 1.18
N TYR A 217 11.73 -6.29 0.02
CA TYR A 217 10.57 -6.86 -0.67
C TYR A 217 9.81 -7.85 0.23
N LEU A 218 10.53 -8.78 0.87
CA LEU A 218 9.93 -9.74 1.79
C LEU A 218 9.31 -9.05 3.01
N THR A 219 9.94 -8.00 3.52
CA THR A 219 9.40 -7.17 4.62
C THR A 219 8.08 -6.50 4.22
N ALA A 220 7.95 -6.05 2.97
CA ALA A 220 6.70 -5.50 2.44
C ALA A 220 5.59 -6.55 2.36
N LEU A 221 5.92 -7.76 1.91
CA LEU A 221 4.99 -8.90 1.92
C LEU A 221 4.55 -9.28 3.34
N GLU A 222 5.46 -9.26 4.31
CA GLU A 222 5.12 -9.46 5.73
C GLU A 222 4.10 -8.41 6.21
N GLY A 223 4.23 -7.16 5.78
CA GLY A 223 3.23 -6.12 6.03
C GLY A 223 1.88 -6.38 5.35
N LEU A 224 1.89 -6.85 4.10
CA LEU A 224 0.67 -7.22 3.37
C LEU A 224 -0.07 -8.37 4.06
N VAL A 225 0.62 -9.45 4.46
CA VAL A 225 -0.04 -10.56 5.17
C VAL A 225 -0.52 -10.17 6.57
N ARG A 226 0.19 -9.25 7.24
CA ARG A 226 -0.14 -8.78 8.59
C ARG A 226 -1.50 -8.09 8.65
N TRP A 227 -1.78 -7.18 7.71
CA TRP A 227 -2.96 -6.31 7.76
C TRP A 227 -3.95 -6.54 6.63
N HIS A 228 -3.51 -7.10 5.51
CA HIS A 228 -4.32 -7.32 4.31
C HIS A 228 -4.23 -8.78 3.83
N PRO A 229 -4.38 -9.80 4.69
CA PRO A 229 -4.08 -11.19 4.34
C PRO A 229 -4.89 -11.67 3.12
N ARG A 230 -4.18 -12.22 2.12
CA ARG A 230 -4.72 -12.84 0.91
C ARG A 230 -3.84 -14.02 0.50
N ASP A 231 -4.44 -14.99 -0.18
CA ASP A 231 -3.75 -16.21 -0.62
C ASP A 231 -2.46 -15.89 -1.36
N ARG A 232 -2.53 -15.00 -2.35
CA ARG A 232 -1.35 -14.62 -3.16
C ARG A 232 -0.22 -13.96 -2.35
N TYR A 233 -0.53 -13.24 -1.26
CA TYR A 233 0.52 -12.62 -0.42
C TYR A 233 1.22 -13.66 0.43
N TRP A 234 0.46 -14.61 0.97
CA TRP A 234 1.02 -15.76 1.67
C TRP A 234 1.86 -16.61 0.73
N SER A 235 1.32 -16.98 -0.44
CA SER A 235 2.04 -17.77 -1.46
C SER A 235 3.34 -17.10 -1.88
N ASP A 236 3.33 -15.80 -2.20
CA ASP A 236 4.54 -15.09 -2.64
C ASP A 236 5.58 -14.98 -1.51
N MET A 237 5.13 -14.68 -0.28
CA MET A 237 6.02 -14.57 0.88
C MET A 237 6.73 -15.90 1.16
N LEU A 238 5.98 -17.00 1.12
CA LEU A 238 6.50 -18.34 1.38
C LEU A 238 7.39 -18.82 0.24
N TYR A 239 6.98 -18.61 -1.02
CA TYR A 239 7.80 -18.94 -2.19
C TYR A 239 9.17 -18.22 -2.15
N ARG A 240 9.19 -16.91 -1.88
CA ARG A 240 10.43 -16.14 -1.80
C ARG A 240 11.30 -16.52 -0.61
N THR A 241 10.69 -16.94 0.49
CA THR A 241 11.43 -17.45 1.65
C THR A 241 12.15 -18.76 1.30
N ARG A 242 11.48 -19.67 0.59
CA ARG A 242 12.09 -20.91 0.08
C ARG A 242 13.25 -20.63 -0.88
N GLY A 243 13.19 -19.52 -1.62
CA GLY A 243 14.22 -19.08 -2.56
C GLY A 243 15.42 -18.34 -1.94
N LYS A 244 15.50 -18.17 -0.61
CA LYS A 244 16.69 -17.60 0.05
C LYS A 244 17.88 -18.55 -0.07
N GLU A 245 19.08 -18.00 -0.27
CA GLU A 245 20.32 -18.78 -0.44
C GLU A 245 20.64 -19.69 0.75
N ASN A 246 20.24 -19.28 1.95
CA ASN A 246 20.47 -20.00 3.19
C ASN A 246 19.28 -20.86 3.65
N TYR A 247 18.19 -20.94 2.88
CA TYR A 247 17.02 -21.72 3.26
C TYR A 247 17.36 -23.22 3.30
N SER A 248 17.05 -23.88 4.42
CA SER A 248 17.25 -25.32 4.55
C SER A 248 16.06 -26.09 3.97
N THR A 249 16.32 -26.96 3.00
CA THR A 249 15.30 -27.84 2.37
C THR A 249 14.62 -28.79 3.34
N ARG A 250 15.17 -29.00 4.55
CA ARG A 250 14.49 -29.79 5.58
C ARG A 250 13.19 -29.16 6.08
N PHE A 251 12.97 -27.87 5.79
CA PHE A 251 11.73 -27.16 6.12
C PHE A 251 10.73 -27.14 4.94
N SER A 252 10.96 -27.93 3.87
CA SER A 252 10.01 -28.01 2.75
C SER A 252 8.61 -28.42 3.20
N ALA A 253 8.47 -29.37 4.11
CA ALA A 253 7.16 -29.71 4.66
C ALA A 253 6.58 -28.56 5.50
N ASP A 254 7.39 -27.93 6.37
CA ASP A 254 6.94 -26.88 7.28
C ASP A 254 6.43 -25.62 6.58
N ILE A 255 7.01 -25.26 5.44
CA ILE A 255 6.51 -24.12 4.65
C ILE A 255 5.17 -24.43 3.98
N ILE A 256 4.96 -25.67 3.51
CA ILE A 256 3.68 -26.08 2.91
C ILE A 256 2.61 -26.26 3.99
N ARG A 257 2.97 -26.73 5.19
CA ARG A 257 2.07 -26.77 6.35
C ARG A 257 1.52 -25.39 6.67
N LEU A 258 2.35 -24.36 6.63
CA LEU A 258 1.90 -22.99 6.80
C LEU A 258 1.03 -22.52 5.62
N GLN A 259 1.43 -22.77 4.38
CA GLN A 259 0.64 -22.47 3.19
C GLN A 259 -0.79 -23.06 3.31
N LYS A 260 -0.91 -24.33 3.71
CA LYS A 260 -2.16 -25.07 3.87
C LYS A 260 -3.15 -24.38 4.81
N VAL A 261 -2.67 -23.76 5.87
CA VAL A 261 -3.54 -23.07 6.85
C VAL A 261 -3.70 -21.58 6.54
N ALA A 262 -2.78 -21.00 5.79
CA ALA A 262 -2.72 -19.58 5.49
C ALA A 262 -3.47 -19.18 4.23
N THR A 263 -3.74 -20.12 3.31
CA THR A 263 -4.50 -19.88 2.08
C THR A 263 -5.84 -20.61 2.07
N THR A 264 -6.77 -20.15 1.22
CA THR A 264 -8.05 -20.84 1.01
C THR A 264 -7.88 -22.13 0.20
N LYS A 265 -6.87 -22.17 -0.67
CA LYS A 265 -6.51 -23.32 -1.50
C LYS A 265 -5.01 -23.30 -1.81
N MET A 266 -4.38 -24.47 -1.83
CA MET A 266 -3.02 -24.63 -2.36
C MET A 266 -3.04 -25.11 -3.81
N GLU A 267 -1.94 -24.91 -4.52
CA GLU A 267 -1.76 -25.43 -5.87
C GLU A 267 -1.62 -26.96 -5.86
N GLU A 268 -1.88 -27.61 -7.00
CA GLU A 268 -1.76 -29.07 -7.15
C GLU A 268 -0.38 -29.57 -6.67
N GLN A 269 0.68 -28.88 -7.06
CA GLN A 269 2.06 -29.23 -6.74
C GLN A 269 2.32 -29.19 -5.23
N ASP A 270 1.75 -28.24 -4.49
CA ASP A 270 1.99 -28.12 -3.04
C ASP A 270 1.35 -29.28 -2.26
N TYR A 271 0.14 -29.70 -2.66
CA TYR A 271 -0.49 -30.87 -2.06
C TYR A 271 0.31 -32.16 -2.34
N LEU A 272 0.82 -32.32 -3.56
CA LEU A 272 1.64 -33.47 -3.94
C LEU A 272 2.99 -33.45 -3.23
N GLU A 273 3.66 -32.29 -3.17
CA GLU A 273 4.95 -32.15 -2.48
C GLU A 273 4.81 -32.49 -1.00
N LEU A 274 3.78 -31.99 -0.30
CA LEU A 274 3.56 -32.34 1.10
C LEU A 274 3.30 -33.84 1.29
N ALA A 275 2.44 -34.43 0.44
CA ALA A 275 2.15 -35.86 0.51
C ALA A 275 3.40 -36.74 0.27
N GLU A 276 4.23 -36.39 -0.70
CA GLU A 276 5.47 -37.12 -1.02
C GLU A 276 6.54 -36.92 0.07
N VAL A 277 6.73 -35.70 0.58
CA VAL A 277 7.69 -35.42 1.66
C VAL A 277 7.27 -36.12 2.95
N ASP A 278 5.99 -36.04 3.33
CA ASP A 278 5.48 -36.72 4.52
C ASP A 278 5.59 -38.24 4.38
N GLN A 279 5.40 -38.79 3.17
CA GLN A 279 5.64 -40.20 2.93
C GLN A 279 7.11 -40.58 3.17
N LEU A 280 8.06 -39.77 2.70
CA LEU A 280 9.49 -40.00 2.90
C LEU A 280 9.91 -39.85 4.37
N GLU A 281 9.29 -38.93 5.10
CA GLU A 281 9.54 -38.69 6.53
C GLU A 281 8.80 -39.67 7.46
N GLY A 282 7.95 -40.55 6.92
CA GLY A 282 7.13 -41.47 7.70
C GLY A 282 5.97 -40.79 8.44
N GLN A 283 5.54 -39.60 8.00
CA GLN A 283 4.37 -38.87 8.49
C GLN A 283 3.11 -39.25 7.69
N PHE A 284 2.86 -40.55 7.52
CA PHE A 284 1.90 -41.06 6.53
C PHE A 284 0.47 -40.55 6.74
N ILE A 285 0.06 -40.31 7.99
CA ILE A 285 -1.26 -39.76 8.33
C ILE A 285 -1.43 -38.34 7.78
N GLU A 286 -0.40 -37.50 7.90
CA GLU A 286 -0.44 -36.13 7.35
C GLU A 286 -0.40 -36.15 5.82
N GLY A 287 0.49 -36.96 5.24
CA GLY A 287 0.61 -37.07 3.79
C GLY A 287 -0.68 -37.57 3.14
N LYS A 288 -1.35 -38.56 3.75
CA LYS A 288 -2.69 -39.00 3.35
C LYS A 288 -3.70 -37.85 3.42
N ALA A 289 -3.75 -37.13 4.53
CA ALA A 289 -4.71 -36.03 4.71
C ALA A 289 -4.47 -34.88 3.71
N ALA A 290 -3.22 -34.58 3.37
CA ALA A 290 -2.88 -33.60 2.34
C ALA A 290 -3.37 -34.05 0.95
N LEU A 291 -3.04 -35.28 0.56
CA LEU A 291 -3.43 -35.83 -0.74
C LEU A 291 -4.95 -35.91 -0.90
N ASP A 292 -5.65 -36.41 0.12
CA ASP A 292 -7.11 -36.51 0.13
C ASP A 292 -7.77 -35.13 0.03
N ALA A 293 -7.24 -34.11 0.72
CA ALA A 293 -7.75 -32.74 0.64
C ALA A 293 -7.61 -32.16 -0.78
N GLY A 294 -6.45 -32.35 -1.42
CA GLY A 294 -6.22 -31.90 -2.80
C GLY A 294 -7.13 -32.60 -3.83
N ILE A 295 -7.44 -33.89 -3.62
CA ILE A 295 -8.41 -34.62 -4.45
C ILE A 295 -9.83 -34.10 -4.20
N ALA A 296 -10.23 -33.95 -2.93
CA ALA A 296 -11.59 -33.56 -2.55
C ALA A 296 -11.97 -32.15 -3.02
N ASN A 297 -11.02 -31.20 -3.02
CA ASN A 297 -11.25 -29.83 -3.50
C ASN A 297 -10.98 -29.63 -5.01
N GLY A 298 -10.69 -30.72 -5.74
CA GLY A 298 -10.43 -30.71 -7.17
C GLY A 298 -9.12 -30.02 -7.60
N ALA A 299 -8.17 -29.79 -6.68
CA ALA A 299 -6.83 -29.33 -7.06
C ALA A 299 -6.02 -30.43 -7.74
N ILE A 300 -6.14 -31.67 -7.27
CA ILE A 300 -5.39 -32.82 -7.78
C ILE A 300 -6.24 -33.63 -8.75
N THR A 301 -5.70 -33.89 -9.94
CA THR A 301 -6.29 -34.84 -10.88
C THR A 301 -5.79 -36.26 -10.60
N GLN A 302 -6.71 -37.22 -10.46
CA GLN A 302 -6.36 -38.63 -10.16
C GLN A 302 -5.81 -39.40 -11.38
N ASN A 303 -4.56 -39.13 -11.74
CA ASN A 303 -3.79 -39.95 -12.70
C ASN A 303 -3.23 -41.23 -12.03
N ALA A 304 -2.56 -42.10 -12.82
CA ALA A 304 -2.01 -43.36 -12.31
C ALA A 304 -0.98 -43.17 -11.17
N LYS A 305 -0.14 -42.12 -11.23
CA LYS A 305 0.83 -41.79 -10.18
C LYS A 305 0.11 -41.41 -8.87
N VAL A 306 -0.88 -40.52 -8.95
CA VAL A 306 -1.69 -40.08 -7.81
C VAL A 306 -2.44 -41.24 -7.17
N LYS A 307 -3.05 -42.12 -7.99
CA LYS A 307 -3.75 -43.32 -7.48
C LYS A 307 -2.81 -44.26 -6.72
N LYS A 308 -1.59 -44.46 -7.23
CA LYS A 308 -0.57 -45.27 -6.56
C LYS A 308 -0.14 -44.65 -5.22
N LEU A 309 0.23 -43.37 -5.23
CA LEU A 309 0.62 -42.63 -4.03
C LEU A 309 -0.47 -42.69 -2.96
N LYS A 310 -1.73 -42.50 -3.37
CA LYS A 310 -2.88 -42.60 -2.46
C LYS A 310 -3.01 -44.00 -1.84
N ALA A 311 -2.91 -45.06 -2.64
CA ALA A 311 -3.00 -46.43 -2.13
C ALA A 311 -1.88 -46.76 -1.13
N ASP A 312 -0.65 -46.29 -1.41
CA ASP A 312 0.49 -46.47 -0.50
C ASP A 312 0.28 -45.72 0.82
N LEU A 313 -0.12 -44.44 0.77
CA LEU A 313 -0.40 -43.63 1.95
C LEU A 313 -1.60 -44.15 2.76
N ASP A 314 -2.66 -44.63 2.09
CA ASP A 314 -3.82 -45.23 2.75
C ASP A 314 -3.41 -46.45 3.59
N ARG A 315 -2.59 -47.35 3.01
CA ARG A 315 -2.08 -48.52 3.71
C ARG A 315 -1.14 -48.12 4.86
N GLN A 316 -0.18 -47.24 4.59
CA GLN A 316 0.83 -46.83 5.58
C GLN A 316 0.20 -46.09 6.78
N ALA A 317 -0.75 -45.18 6.53
CA ALA A 317 -1.47 -44.49 7.59
C ALA A 317 -2.34 -45.46 8.42
N ALA A 318 -2.96 -46.46 7.78
CA ALA A 318 -3.70 -47.50 8.49
C ALA A 318 -2.79 -48.35 9.39
N ASP A 319 -1.60 -48.72 8.89
CA ASP A 319 -0.59 -49.45 9.66
C ASP A 319 -0.09 -48.63 10.86
N ASP A 320 0.15 -47.33 10.69
CA ASP A 320 0.52 -46.42 11.78
C ASP A 320 -0.56 -46.34 12.85
N MET A 321 -1.81 -46.11 12.46
CA MET A 321 -2.95 -46.03 13.39
C MET A 321 -3.13 -47.34 14.18
N LYS A 322 -2.98 -48.49 13.51
CA LYS A 322 -3.07 -49.81 14.16
C LYS A 322 -2.01 -49.99 15.23
N ASN A 323 -0.81 -49.45 15.03
CA ASN A 323 0.34 -49.65 15.91
C ASN A 323 0.61 -48.49 16.87
N ILE A 324 -0.18 -47.41 16.81
CA ILE A 324 0.13 -46.13 17.45
C ILE A 324 0.38 -46.21 18.96
N ALA A 325 -0.33 -47.08 19.68
CA ALA A 325 -0.14 -47.27 21.12
C ALA A 325 1.21 -47.94 21.44
N SER A 326 1.63 -48.91 20.65
CA SER A 326 2.94 -49.56 20.77
C SER A 326 4.07 -48.58 20.42
N THR A 327 3.86 -47.78 19.36
CA THR A 327 4.78 -46.71 18.96
C THR A 327 4.93 -45.67 20.07
N GLU A 328 3.85 -45.27 20.77
CA GLU A 328 3.91 -44.35 21.90
C GLU A 328 4.75 -44.91 23.06
N SER A 329 4.48 -46.16 23.46
CA SER A 329 5.24 -46.85 24.50
C SER A 329 6.74 -46.90 24.16
N SER A 330 7.06 -47.20 22.90
CA SER A 330 8.43 -47.27 22.41
C SER A 330 9.10 -45.88 22.37
N ALA A 331 8.38 -44.85 21.91
CA ALA A 331 8.86 -43.47 21.88
C ALA A 331 9.19 -42.96 23.28
N ARG A 332 8.33 -43.23 24.27
CA ARG A 332 8.55 -42.86 25.67
C ARG A 332 9.75 -43.58 26.30
N LYS A 333 10.07 -44.80 25.86
CA LYS A 333 11.26 -45.57 26.29
C LYS A 333 12.55 -45.22 25.55
N GLY A 334 12.46 -44.49 24.44
CA GLY A 334 13.61 -44.10 23.63
C GLY A 334 14.69 -43.35 24.42
N LYS A 335 15.93 -43.33 23.93
CA LYS A 335 17.05 -42.64 24.62
C LYS A 335 16.97 -41.11 24.54
N ASN A 336 16.20 -40.58 23.59
CA ASN A 336 16.00 -39.14 23.38
C ASN A 336 14.52 -38.85 23.08
N GLY A 337 14.20 -37.57 22.92
CA GLY A 337 12.85 -37.09 22.68
C GLY A 337 12.30 -37.25 21.26
N THR A 338 13.13 -37.62 20.28
CA THR A 338 12.77 -37.51 18.85
C THR A 338 11.50 -38.28 18.50
N GLY A 339 11.36 -39.51 19.00
CA GLY A 339 10.17 -40.33 18.75
C GLY A 339 8.89 -39.71 19.32
N MET A 340 8.97 -39.05 20.48
CA MET A 340 7.83 -38.37 21.10
C MET A 340 7.46 -37.10 20.33
N VAL A 341 8.42 -36.32 19.87
CA VAL A 341 8.15 -35.14 19.02
C VAL A 341 7.45 -35.55 17.72
N ASN A 342 7.95 -36.59 17.04
CA ASN A 342 7.37 -37.05 15.78
C ASN A 342 5.96 -37.63 15.98
N LEU A 343 5.77 -38.51 16.97
CA LEU A 343 4.47 -39.09 17.25
C LEU A 343 3.46 -38.06 17.79
N GLY A 344 3.93 -37.12 18.61
CA GLY A 344 3.10 -36.04 19.12
C GLY A 344 2.58 -35.17 17.98
N TYR A 345 3.41 -34.92 16.97
CA TYR A 345 2.96 -34.22 15.78
C TYR A 345 1.96 -35.03 14.94
N ALA A 346 2.14 -36.34 14.81
CA ALA A 346 1.13 -37.20 14.19
C ALA A 346 -0.23 -37.12 14.93
N PHE A 347 -0.23 -37.02 16.28
CA PHE A 347 -1.47 -36.76 17.04
C PHE A 347 -2.08 -35.40 16.72
N VAL A 348 -1.25 -34.35 16.58
CA VAL A 348 -1.71 -33.01 16.17
C VAL A 348 -2.37 -33.03 14.80
N THR A 349 -1.80 -33.73 13.80
CA THR A 349 -2.36 -33.81 12.45
C THR A 349 -3.65 -34.63 12.38
N MET A 350 -3.89 -35.52 13.36
CA MET A 350 -5.18 -36.19 13.59
C MET A 350 -6.20 -35.34 14.36
N GLY A 351 -5.87 -34.10 14.74
CA GLY A 351 -6.73 -33.25 15.56
C GLY A 351 -6.73 -33.59 17.06
N GLN A 352 -5.89 -34.53 17.51
CA GLN A 352 -5.71 -34.87 18.93
C GLN A 352 -4.71 -33.90 19.58
N TYR A 353 -5.05 -32.61 19.56
CA TYR A 353 -4.14 -31.52 19.91
C TYR A 353 -3.55 -31.63 21.31
N ASP A 354 -4.36 -31.85 22.35
CA ASP A 354 -3.86 -31.89 23.73
C ASP A 354 -2.86 -33.02 23.94
N LYS A 355 -3.18 -34.22 23.45
CA LYS A 355 -2.29 -35.38 23.53
C LYS A 355 -1.01 -35.15 22.73
N GLY A 356 -1.14 -34.63 21.51
CA GLY A 356 -0.01 -34.38 20.63
C GLY A 356 0.95 -33.32 21.17
N ILE A 357 0.41 -32.20 21.64
CA ILE A 357 1.19 -31.11 22.26
C ILE A 357 1.92 -31.63 23.50
N GLN A 358 1.23 -32.35 24.40
CA GLN A 358 1.87 -32.92 25.59
C GLN A 358 3.04 -33.84 25.22
N LEU A 359 2.86 -34.69 24.21
CA LEU A 359 3.91 -35.60 23.79
C LEU A 359 5.10 -34.88 23.14
N ILE A 360 4.86 -33.80 22.39
CA ILE A 360 5.94 -32.93 21.87
C ILE A 360 6.70 -32.27 23.02
N GLN A 361 6.00 -31.75 24.02
CA GLN A 361 6.61 -31.15 25.22
C GLN A 361 7.46 -32.16 25.99
N ASP A 362 6.93 -33.36 26.25
CA ASP A 362 7.67 -34.46 26.89
C ASP A 362 8.93 -34.82 26.08
N GLY A 363 8.81 -34.83 24.74
CA GLY A 363 9.91 -35.00 23.81
C GLY A 363 11.01 -33.96 23.99
N ILE A 364 10.65 -32.68 23.98
CA ILE A 364 11.59 -31.58 24.18
C ILE A 364 12.25 -31.66 25.57
N ALA A 365 11.46 -31.92 26.62
CA ALA A 365 11.96 -32.03 27.99
C ALA A 365 12.94 -33.20 28.18
N LYS A 366 12.74 -34.31 27.45
CA LYS A 366 13.66 -35.46 27.48
C LYS A 366 15.02 -35.16 26.85
N GLY A 367 15.11 -34.16 25.97
CA GLY A 367 16.36 -33.76 25.33
C GLY A 367 16.93 -34.79 24.36
N GLY A 368 18.22 -34.66 24.03
CA GLY A 368 18.90 -35.52 23.05
C GLY A 368 18.42 -35.34 21.60
N LEU A 369 17.74 -34.22 21.31
CA LEU A 369 17.26 -33.86 19.99
C LEU A 369 18.43 -33.32 19.15
N LYS A 370 18.60 -33.85 17.94
CA LYS A 370 19.60 -33.34 16.98
C LYS A 370 19.31 -31.88 16.60
N ASN A 371 18.03 -31.52 16.47
CA ASN A 371 17.58 -30.19 16.12
C ASN A 371 16.52 -29.70 17.12
N ALA A 372 16.94 -29.21 18.29
CA ALA A 372 16.03 -28.76 19.33
C ALA A 372 15.13 -27.57 18.89
N GLU A 373 15.66 -26.64 18.11
CA GLU A 373 14.90 -25.50 17.57
C GLU A 373 13.79 -25.94 16.59
N ASP A 374 14.02 -27.01 15.82
CA ASP A 374 13.01 -27.54 14.89
C ASP A 374 11.83 -28.14 15.69
N ALA A 375 12.12 -28.77 16.83
CA ALA A 375 11.07 -29.24 17.74
C ALA A 375 10.30 -28.09 18.40
N LYS A 376 10.96 -26.97 18.73
CA LYS A 376 10.27 -25.75 19.22
C LYS A 376 9.37 -25.15 18.15
N LEU A 377 9.85 -25.03 16.90
CA LEU A 377 9.04 -24.58 15.78
C LEU A 377 7.78 -25.46 15.64
N ARG A 378 7.96 -26.78 15.69
CA ARG A 378 6.88 -27.76 15.60
C ARG A 378 5.89 -27.68 16.77
N LEU A 379 6.37 -27.47 17.99
CA LEU A 379 5.51 -27.20 19.14
C LEU A 379 4.71 -25.90 18.93
N GLY A 380 5.37 -24.84 18.48
CA GLY A 380 4.78 -23.54 18.25
C GLY A 380 3.63 -23.57 17.24
N TYR A 381 3.83 -24.19 16.07
CA TYR A 381 2.74 -24.32 15.11
C TYR A 381 1.68 -25.35 15.52
N SER A 382 2.01 -26.32 16.38
CA SER A 382 1.01 -27.24 16.96
C SER A 382 0.05 -26.50 17.88
N TYR A 383 0.56 -25.57 18.70
CA TYR A 383 -0.28 -24.64 19.46
C TYR A 383 -1.13 -23.75 18.56
N ALA A 384 -0.54 -23.23 17.48
CA ALA A 384 -1.25 -22.38 16.53
C ALA A 384 -2.44 -23.13 15.89
N MET A 385 -2.22 -24.36 15.41
CA MET A 385 -3.28 -25.21 14.84
C MET A 385 -4.34 -25.61 15.85
N ALA A 386 -3.98 -25.74 17.14
CA ALA A 386 -4.90 -26.01 18.23
C ALA A 386 -5.71 -24.77 18.68
N GLY A 387 -5.49 -23.59 18.07
CA GLY A 387 -6.14 -22.34 18.49
C GLY A 387 -5.58 -21.73 19.78
N LYS A 388 -4.48 -22.26 20.30
CA LYS A 388 -3.79 -21.79 21.53
C LYS A 388 -2.81 -20.67 21.18
N LYS A 389 -3.36 -19.49 20.87
CA LYS A 389 -2.65 -18.37 20.26
C LYS A 389 -1.50 -17.86 21.14
N GLU A 390 -1.75 -17.63 22.42
CA GLU A 390 -0.79 -17.05 23.35
C GLU A 390 0.41 -17.99 23.55
N GLU A 391 0.16 -19.29 23.69
CA GLU A 391 1.20 -20.32 23.80
C GLU A 391 1.99 -20.48 22.52
N ALA A 392 1.33 -20.40 21.36
CA ALA A 392 1.98 -20.43 20.06
C ALA A 392 3.00 -19.28 19.96
N ILE A 393 2.57 -18.05 20.20
CA ILE A 393 3.43 -16.86 20.14
C ILE A 393 4.61 -17.01 21.10
N LYS A 394 4.33 -17.36 22.37
CA LYS A 394 5.36 -17.52 23.39
C LYS A 394 6.46 -18.49 22.98
N ILE A 395 6.12 -19.61 22.34
CA ILE A 395 7.11 -20.59 21.87
C ILE A 395 7.80 -20.10 20.58
N LEU A 396 7.04 -19.63 19.60
CA LEU A 396 7.55 -19.23 18.29
C LEU A 396 8.53 -18.05 18.39
N GLU A 397 8.34 -17.11 19.32
CA GLU A 397 9.27 -16.01 19.57
C GLU A 397 10.66 -16.48 20.04
N THR A 398 10.74 -17.69 20.61
CA THR A 398 12.01 -18.26 21.08
C THR A 398 12.78 -19.01 19.98
N VAL A 399 12.15 -19.25 18.83
CA VAL A 399 12.76 -20.01 17.72
C VAL A 399 13.79 -19.16 17.01
N GLN A 400 15.03 -19.62 16.98
CA GLN A 400 16.15 -18.90 16.38
C GLN A 400 16.79 -19.67 15.22
N GLY A 401 17.38 -18.96 14.26
CA GLY A 401 18.14 -19.56 13.17
C GLY A 401 18.07 -18.73 11.89
N ALA A 402 19.12 -18.82 11.07
CA ALA A 402 19.20 -18.09 9.80
C ALA A 402 18.74 -18.94 8.59
N ASP A 403 18.44 -20.22 8.78
CA ASP A 403 18.19 -21.20 7.72
C ASP A 403 16.71 -21.35 7.34
N GLY A 404 15.91 -20.30 7.57
CA GLY A 404 14.47 -20.26 7.30
C GLY A 404 13.57 -20.55 8.51
N ARG A 405 14.09 -21.17 9.58
CA ARG A 405 13.25 -21.54 10.73
C ARG A 405 12.70 -20.35 11.52
N ALA A 406 13.51 -19.29 11.70
CA ALA A 406 13.03 -18.07 12.35
C ALA A 406 12.04 -17.30 11.46
N ASP A 407 12.15 -17.40 10.13
CA ASP A 407 11.16 -16.85 9.21
C ASP A 407 9.81 -17.57 9.39
N LEU A 408 9.82 -18.91 9.35
CA LEU A 408 8.62 -19.73 9.59
C LEU A 408 7.98 -19.42 10.94
N ALA A 409 8.78 -19.28 11.99
CA ALA A 409 8.26 -18.94 13.31
C ALA A 409 7.54 -17.58 13.31
N ARG A 410 8.16 -16.54 12.72
CA ARG A 410 7.53 -15.22 12.55
C ARG A 410 6.26 -15.30 11.71
N TYR A 411 6.23 -16.13 10.66
CA TYR A 411 5.06 -16.23 9.80
C TYR A 411 3.89 -16.97 10.45
N TRP A 412 4.15 -17.98 11.28
CA TRP A 412 3.11 -18.56 12.14
C TRP A 412 2.56 -17.54 13.14
N ILE A 413 3.41 -16.65 13.69
CA ILE A 413 2.98 -15.52 14.53
C ILE A 413 2.09 -14.54 13.73
N LEU A 414 2.47 -14.22 12.49
CA LEU A 414 1.64 -13.40 11.60
C LEU A 414 0.29 -14.07 11.36
N TRP A 415 0.28 -15.38 11.12
CA TRP A 415 -0.94 -16.14 10.87
C TRP A 415 -1.87 -16.08 12.08
N VAL A 416 -1.43 -16.42 13.30
CA VAL A 416 -2.31 -16.36 14.49
C VAL A 416 -2.75 -14.94 14.88
N ASN A 417 -2.07 -13.90 14.40
CA ASN A 417 -2.42 -12.50 14.62
C ASN A 417 -3.20 -11.85 13.48
N ARG A 418 -3.48 -12.58 12.40
CA ARG A 418 -4.21 -12.04 11.24
C ARG A 418 -5.56 -11.46 11.64
N PRO A 419 -5.98 -10.31 11.10
CA PRO A 419 -7.25 -9.68 11.43
C PRO A 419 -8.45 -10.48 10.90
N TYR A 420 -8.26 -11.26 9.83
CA TYR A 420 -9.25 -12.12 9.22
C TYR A 420 -8.56 -13.25 8.42
N PRO A 421 -9.23 -14.38 8.13
CA PRO A 421 -8.69 -15.42 7.25
C PRO A 421 -8.39 -14.88 5.85
N ALA A 422 -7.34 -15.41 5.19
CA ALA A 422 -7.03 -15.01 3.83
C ALA A 422 -8.21 -15.32 2.89
N THR A 423 -8.39 -14.45 1.88
CA THR A 423 -9.42 -14.60 0.85
C THR A 423 -8.80 -14.80 -0.53
N ALA A 424 -9.47 -15.58 -1.37
CA ALA A 424 -9.17 -15.64 -2.80
C ALA A 424 -9.52 -14.31 -3.50
N GLY A 425 -8.70 -13.88 -4.47
CA GLY A 425 -9.02 -12.79 -5.40
C GLY A 425 -7.95 -11.72 -5.59
N ASP A 426 -8.03 -11.05 -6.74
CA ASP A 426 -7.23 -9.89 -7.13
C ASP A 426 -7.65 -8.61 -6.40
N ASP A 427 -6.77 -7.61 -6.40
CA ASP A 427 -6.90 -6.38 -5.61
C ASP A 427 -8.23 -5.62 -5.80
N GLU A 428 -8.89 -5.81 -6.94
CA GLU A 428 -10.02 -4.99 -7.38
C GLU A 428 -11.33 -5.19 -6.61
N LYS A 429 -11.47 -6.21 -5.75
CA LYS A 429 -12.77 -6.57 -5.15
C LYS A 429 -13.03 -6.10 -3.73
N GLN A 430 -12.12 -5.35 -3.11
CA GLN A 430 -12.37 -4.76 -1.79
C GLN A 430 -11.76 -3.36 -1.77
N GLY A 431 -12.57 -2.40 -2.22
CA GLY A 431 -12.38 -0.96 -2.03
C GLY A 431 -13.26 -0.43 -0.91
#